data_AF-A0A969M6A3-F1
#
_entry.id   AF-A0A969M6A3-F1
#
_cell.length_a   1.000
_cell.length_b   1.000
_cell.length_c   1.000
_cell.angle_alpha   90.00
_cell.angle_beta   90.00
_cell.angle_gamma   90.00
#
_symmetry.space_group_name_H-M   'P 1'
#
loop_
_entity.id
_entity.type
_entity.pdbx_description
1 polymer ?
#
loop_
_entity_poly.entity_id
_entity_poly.type
_entity_poly.pdbx_seq_one_letter_code
_entity_poly.pdbx_strand_id
1 'polypeptide(L)'
;MAKKGGRARAVLDRPALQGWNTTDDEEIALRRWRGTTEIVAIETIEADHPVFGTFRTRSETGGSYEVEIRDLKGFSNSCGCIDHRVNGLGTCKHVEGVLDWPCVAGAPRRSAR
;
A
#
# COMPACT_ATOMS: atom_id res chain seq x y z
N MET A 1 22.75 12.40 6.05
CA MET A 1 22.07 12.79 4.79
C MET A 1 21.18 11.62 4.34
N ALA A 2 19.86 11.69 4.56
CA ALA A 2 18.95 10.65 4.08
C ALA A 2 18.80 10.77 2.56
N LYS A 3 19.12 9.71 1.81
CA LYS A 3 19.02 9.69 0.34
C LYS A 3 17.56 9.89 -0.08
N LYS A 4 17.19 11.11 -0.51
CA LYS A 4 15.89 11.46 -1.14
C LYS A 4 15.71 10.89 -2.56
N GLY A 5 16.34 9.75 -2.89
CA GLY A 5 16.44 9.23 -4.27
C GLY A 5 15.58 8.00 -4.59
N GLY A 6 14.96 7.35 -3.61
CA GLY A 6 14.31 6.04 -3.81
C GLY A 6 13.02 6.10 -4.63
N ARG A 7 12.12 7.04 -4.32
CA ARG A 7 10.79 7.10 -4.95
C ARG A 7 10.84 7.40 -6.44
N ALA A 8 11.68 8.34 -6.87
CA ALA A 8 11.83 8.67 -8.28
C ALA A 8 12.30 7.46 -9.10
N ARG A 9 13.19 6.64 -8.55
CA ARG A 9 13.62 5.40 -9.21
C ARG A 9 12.49 4.37 -9.27
N ALA A 10 11.78 4.16 -8.16
CA ALA A 10 10.64 3.26 -8.12
C ALA A 10 9.56 3.64 -9.16
N VAL A 11 9.30 4.94 -9.35
CA VAL A 11 8.36 5.42 -10.36
C VAL A 11 8.80 5.05 -11.79
N LEU A 12 10.11 5.07 -12.09
CA LEU A 12 10.63 4.64 -13.39
C LEU A 12 10.47 3.14 -13.62
N ASP A 13 10.50 2.34 -12.56
CA ASP A 13 10.38 0.88 -12.59
C ASP A 13 8.91 0.41 -12.64
N ARG A 14 8.03 1.16 -13.33
CA ARG A 14 6.61 0.81 -13.49
C ARG A 14 6.44 -0.52 -14.24
N PRO A 15 5.64 -1.47 -13.73
CA PRO A 15 5.30 -2.69 -14.45
C PRO A 15 4.70 -2.40 -15.83
N ALA A 16 5.09 -3.19 -16.83
CA ALA A 16 4.56 -3.06 -18.18
C ALA A 16 3.07 -3.44 -18.23
N LEU A 17 2.24 -2.62 -18.87
CA LEU A 17 0.81 -2.90 -19.05
C LEU A 17 0.62 -3.68 -20.36
N GLN A 18 0.12 -4.91 -20.29
CA GLN A 18 -0.24 -5.72 -21.46
C GLN A 18 -1.67 -5.43 -21.93
N GLY A 19 -1.98 -4.16 -22.20
CA GLY A 19 -3.28 -3.75 -22.74
C GLY A 19 -4.46 -4.24 -21.89
N TRP A 20 -5.46 -4.87 -22.53
CA TRP A 20 -6.66 -5.41 -21.87
C TRP A 20 -6.47 -6.85 -21.33
N ASN A 21 -5.41 -7.57 -21.71
CA ASN A 21 -5.24 -8.98 -21.35
C ASN A 21 -4.18 -9.15 -20.24
N THR A 22 -4.42 -8.54 -19.09
CA THR A 22 -3.56 -8.70 -17.90
C THR A 22 -4.02 -9.87 -17.04
N THR A 23 -3.04 -10.54 -16.43
CA THR A 23 -3.26 -11.58 -15.42
C THR A 23 -3.48 -10.96 -14.04
N ASP A 24 -4.08 -11.71 -13.11
CA ASP A 24 -4.24 -11.28 -11.71
C ASP A 24 -2.89 -10.91 -11.07
N ASP A 25 -1.83 -11.68 -11.36
CA ASP A 25 -0.49 -11.41 -10.84
C ASP A 25 0.08 -10.08 -11.35
N GLU A 26 -0.15 -9.73 -12.61
CA GLU A 26 0.25 -8.45 -13.18
C GLU A 26 -0.54 -7.29 -12.58
N GLU A 27 -1.84 -7.46 -12.39
CA GLU A 27 -2.72 -6.48 -11.75
C GLU A 27 -2.37 -6.26 -10.27
N ILE A 28 -1.97 -7.32 -9.56
CA ILE A 28 -1.45 -7.25 -8.19
C ILE A 28 -0.07 -6.55 -8.18
N ALA A 29 0.82 -6.88 -9.11
CA ALA A 29 2.13 -6.23 -9.22
C ALA A 29 2.00 -4.72 -9.47
N LEU A 30 1.03 -4.30 -10.29
CA LEU A 30 0.72 -2.89 -10.50
C LEU A 30 0.24 -2.23 -9.20
N ARG A 31 -0.64 -2.88 -8.44
CA ARG A 31 -1.13 -2.35 -7.14
C ARG A 31 -0.01 -2.22 -6.12
N ARG A 32 0.93 -3.17 -6.07
CA ARG A 32 2.16 -3.08 -5.26
C ARG A 32 2.98 -1.87 -5.64
N TRP A 33 3.25 -1.70 -6.93
CA TRP A 33 4.00 -0.54 -7.44
C TRP A 33 3.31 0.78 -7.09
N ARG A 34 1.98 0.87 -7.26
CA ARG A 34 1.21 2.06 -6.88
C ARG A 34 1.20 2.29 -5.38
N GLY A 35 1.19 1.25 -4.57
CA GLY A 35 1.25 1.33 -3.11
C GLY A 35 2.54 1.99 -2.62
N THR A 36 3.68 1.65 -3.23
CA THR A 36 4.99 2.22 -2.86
C THR A 36 5.25 3.61 -3.45
N THR A 37 4.57 3.96 -4.55
CA THR A 37 4.82 5.22 -5.30
C THR A 37 3.77 6.31 -5.07
N GLU A 38 2.49 5.96 -4.96
CA GLU A 38 1.37 6.92 -4.90
C GLU A 38 0.83 7.19 -3.48
N ILE A 39 1.20 6.38 -2.49
CA ILE A 39 0.79 6.58 -1.09
C ILE A 39 1.71 7.58 -0.41
N VAL A 40 1.13 8.70 0.03
CA VAL A 40 1.87 9.85 0.55
C VAL A 40 1.86 9.91 2.08
N ALA A 41 0.85 9.35 2.74
CA ALA A 41 0.77 9.27 4.19
C ALA A 41 -0.02 8.04 4.65
N ILE A 42 0.35 7.50 5.82
CA ILE A 42 -0.39 6.46 6.53
C ILE A 42 -0.37 6.81 8.01
N GLU A 43 -1.50 6.61 8.68
CA GLU A 43 -1.68 6.88 10.10
C GLU A 43 -2.30 5.65 10.75
N THR A 44 -1.77 5.22 11.89
CA THR A 44 -2.39 4.17 12.71
C THR A 44 -3.59 4.75 13.44
N ILE A 45 -4.78 4.18 13.26
CA ILE A 45 -5.99 4.60 13.98
C ILE A 45 -6.00 3.98 15.39
N GLU A 46 -5.55 2.73 15.49
CA GLU A 46 -5.43 2.00 16.76
C GLU A 46 -3.96 1.96 17.20
N ALA A 47 -3.60 2.73 18.23
CA ALA A 47 -2.21 2.88 18.66
C ALA A 47 -1.60 1.58 19.23
N ASP A 48 -2.42 0.71 19.81
CA ASP A 48 -1.98 -0.49 20.53
C ASP A 48 -1.70 -1.69 19.60
N HIS A 49 -2.09 -1.60 18.33
CA HIS A 49 -1.90 -2.66 17.34
C HIS A 49 -1.07 -2.14 16.15
N PRO A 50 0.27 -2.16 16.26
CA PRO A 50 1.14 -1.50 15.27
C PRO A 50 1.28 -2.25 13.94
N VAL A 51 0.88 -3.53 13.89
CA VAL A 51 1.04 -4.41 12.71
C VAL A 51 -0.31 -4.81 12.13
N PHE A 52 -1.21 -5.29 12.98
CA PHE A 52 -2.60 -5.62 12.62
C PHE A 52 -3.51 -4.50 13.11
N GLY A 53 -4.63 -4.24 12.44
CA GLY A 53 -5.58 -3.21 12.83
C GLY A 53 -5.86 -2.20 11.74
N THR A 54 -6.46 -1.07 12.12
CA THR A 54 -6.96 -0.08 11.18
C THR A 54 -5.96 1.06 10.94
N PHE A 55 -5.74 1.36 9.66
CA PHE A 55 -4.86 2.41 9.18
C PHE A 55 -5.61 3.37 8.28
N ARG A 56 -5.31 4.66 8.36
CA ARG A 56 -5.78 5.66 7.41
C ARG A 56 -4.69 5.94 6.40
N THR A 57 -4.96 5.72 5.13
CA THR A 57 -4.03 5.98 4.02
C THR A 57 -4.45 7.22 3.25
N ARG A 58 -3.48 8.00 2.76
CA ARG A 58 -3.70 9.12 1.85
C ARG A 58 -2.91 8.92 0.57
N SER A 59 -3.58 9.06 -0.57
CA SER A 59 -2.98 9.03 -1.90
C SER A 59 -2.59 10.43 -2.38
N GLU A 60 -1.64 10.51 -3.31
CA GLU A 60 -1.22 11.77 -3.95
C GLU A 60 -2.40 12.53 -4.59
N THR A 61 -3.36 11.81 -5.16
CA THR A 61 -4.59 12.38 -5.76
C THR A 61 -5.59 12.89 -4.72
N GLY A 62 -5.26 12.85 -3.42
CA GLY A 62 -6.05 13.45 -2.34
C GLY A 62 -7.05 12.53 -1.65
N GLY A 63 -7.33 11.33 -2.20
CA GLY A 63 -8.23 10.36 -1.60
C GLY A 63 -7.66 9.79 -0.29
N SER A 64 -8.50 9.71 0.74
CA SER A 64 -8.20 9.11 2.04
C SER A 64 -9.11 7.92 2.29
N TYR A 65 -8.54 6.76 2.65
CA TYR A 65 -9.28 5.53 2.88
C TYR A 65 -8.76 4.79 4.11
N GLU A 66 -9.68 4.18 4.84
CA GLU A 66 -9.35 3.24 5.89
C GLU A 66 -9.00 1.88 5.29
N VAL A 67 -7.95 1.28 5.83
CA VAL A 67 -7.38 -0.01 5.45
C VAL A 67 -7.28 -0.83 6.72
N GLU A 68 -7.80 -2.04 6.70
CA GLU A 68 -7.69 -2.98 7.80
C GLU A 68 -6.71 -4.08 7.42
N ILE A 69 -5.66 -4.22 8.24
CA ILE A 69 -4.66 -5.27 8.08
C ILE A 69 -4.97 -6.41 9.06
N ARG A 70 -5.28 -7.57 8.49
CA ARG A 70 -5.53 -8.84 9.20
C ARG A 70 -4.55 -9.94 8.83
N ASP A 71 -3.85 -9.78 7.71
CA ASP A 71 -2.87 -10.74 7.20
C ASP A 71 -1.73 -10.01 6.47
N LEU A 72 -0.50 -10.51 6.62
CA LEU A 72 0.71 -9.94 6.02
C LEU A 72 1.07 -10.57 4.67
N LYS A 73 0.48 -11.73 4.34
CA LYS A 73 0.83 -12.51 3.14
C LYS A 73 -0.39 -12.90 2.30
N GLY A 74 -1.54 -13.09 2.93
CA GLY A 74 -2.79 -13.43 2.26
C GLY A 74 -3.60 -12.21 1.83
N PHE A 75 -4.83 -12.49 1.38
CA PHE A 75 -5.75 -11.53 0.76
C PHE A 75 -6.98 -11.22 1.64
N SER A 76 -6.87 -11.39 2.95
CA SER A 76 -7.97 -11.16 3.92
C SER A 76 -8.02 -9.72 4.46
N ASN A 77 -7.23 -8.83 3.88
CA ASN A 77 -7.20 -7.40 4.20
C ASN A 77 -8.38 -6.66 3.54
N SER A 78 -8.81 -5.56 4.16
CA SER A 78 -9.94 -4.78 3.66
C SER A 78 -9.55 -3.32 3.42
N CYS A 79 -10.19 -2.67 2.44
CA CYS A 79 -10.02 -1.24 2.20
C CYS A 79 -11.34 -0.59 1.75
N GLY A 80 -11.61 0.62 2.23
CA GLY A 80 -12.79 1.39 1.86
C GLY A 80 -12.81 1.94 0.43
N CYS A 81 -11.76 1.73 -0.38
CA CYS A 81 -11.68 2.29 -1.73
C CYS A 81 -12.51 1.50 -2.77
N ILE A 82 -12.90 2.17 -3.85
CA ILE A 82 -13.67 1.53 -4.93
C ILE A 82 -12.90 0.41 -5.63
N ASP A 83 -11.58 0.57 -5.81
CA ASP A 83 -10.72 -0.44 -6.45
C ASP A 83 -10.80 -1.78 -5.70
N HIS A 84 -10.57 -1.78 -4.38
CA HIS A 84 -10.66 -3.00 -3.55
C HIS A 84 -12.05 -3.63 -3.61
N ARG A 85 -13.10 -2.81 -3.59
CA ARG A 85 -14.50 -3.27 -3.62
C ARG A 85 -14.85 -4.06 -4.88
N VAL A 86 -14.27 -3.72 -6.03
CA VAL A 86 -14.71 -4.24 -7.33
C VAL A 86 -13.71 -5.16 -8.01
N ASN A 87 -12.43 -5.12 -7.64
CA ASN A 87 -11.39 -5.83 -8.38
C ASN A 87 -11.35 -7.35 -8.12
N GLY A 88 -11.86 -7.83 -6.98
CA GLY A 88 -11.86 -9.26 -6.63
C GLY A 88 -10.48 -9.85 -6.27
N LEU A 89 -9.42 -9.05 -6.21
CA LEU A 89 -8.03 -9.49 -5.95
C LEU A 89 -7.68 -9.52 -4.46
N GLY A 90 -8.58 -9.03 -3.59
CA GLY A 90 -8.35 -8.93 -2.14
C GLY A 90 -7.24 -7.94 -1.75
N THR A 91 -6.77 -7.11 -2.69
CA THR A 91 -5.82 -6.04 -2.45
C THR A 91 -6.10 -4.82 -3.32
N CYS A 92 -5.53 -3.68 -2.94
CA CYS A 92 -5.52 -2.44 -3.72
C CYS A 92 -4.24 -1.67 -3.39
N LYS A 93 -3.98 -0.57 -4.09
CA LYS A 93 -2.79 0.25 -3.80
C LYS A 93 -2.68 0.71 -2.34
N HIS A 94 -3.81 0.92 -1.66
CA HIS A 94 -3.81 1.35 -0.26
C HIS A 94 -3.38 0.22 0.68
N VAL A 95 -3.89 -1.00 0.45
CA VAL A 95 -3.48 -2.19 1.21
C VAL A 95 -1.99 -2.43 1.03
N GLU A 96 -1.50 -2.45 -0.22
CA GLU A 96 -0.09 -2.67 -0.51
C GLU A 96 0.81 -1.56 0.08
N GLY A 97 0.34 -0.30 0.08
CA GLY A 97 1.07 0.79 0.74
C GLY A 97 1.20 0.63 2.25
N VAL A 98 0.16 0.08 2.92
CA VAL A 98 0.24 -0.23 4.36
C VAL A 98 1.16 -1.43 4.61
N LEU A 99 1.09 -2.48 3.77
CA LEU A 99 1.97 -3.65 3.90
C LEU A 99 3.45 -3.29 3.70
N ASP A 100 3.76 -2.33 2.83
CA ASP A 100 5.13 -1.79 2.65
C ASP A 100 5.55 -0.81 3.77
N TRP A 101 4.61 -0.33 4.60
CA TRP A 101 4.92 0.65 5.64
C TRP A 101 5.85 0.05 6.70
N PRO A 102 6.90 0.77 7.15
CA PRO A 102 7.95 0.21 8.01
C PRO A 102 7.45 -0.54 9.25
N CYS A 103 6.42 0.00 9.90
CA CYS A 103 5.82 -0.60 11.08
C CYS A 103 5.19 -1.98 10.82
N VAL A 104 4.62 -2.19 9.63
CA VAL A 104 3.94 -3.43 9.21
C VAL A 104 4.94 -4.38 8.54
N ALA A 105 5.87 -3.85 7.74
CA ALA A 105 6.93 -4.60 7.06
C ALA A 105 8.00 -5.17 8.01
N GLY A 106 7.87 -5.00 9.33
CA GLY A 106 8.81 -5.49 10.33
C GLY A 106 10.11 -4.67 10.42
N ALA A 107 10.15 -3.47 9.85
CA ALA A 107 11.29 -2.56 9.99
C ALA A 107 11.19 -1.78 11.32
N PRO A 108 12.31 -1.56 12.03
CA PRO A 108 12.29 -0.83 13.29
C PRO A 108 11.72 0.58 13.09
N ARG A 109 10.73 0.98 13.91
CA ARG A 109 10.23 2.36 13.95
C ARG A 109 11.43 3.28 14.16
N ARG A 110 11.77 4.10 13.16
CA ARG A 110 12.70 5.22 13.39
C ARG A 110 12.01 6.15 14.37
N SER A 111 12.53 6.25 15.58
CA SER A 111 12.02 7.19 16.59
C SER A 111 11.96 8.58 15.95
N ALA A 112 10.78 9.19 15.91
CA ALA A 112 10.67 10.61 15.63
C ALA A 112 11.45 11.36 16.72
N ARG A 113 12.46 12.13 16.31
CA ARG A 113 13.07 13.18 17.15
C ARG A 113 12.32 14.47 16.92
#